data_AF-A0A5D4GVA7-F1
#
_entry.id   AF-A0A5D4GVA7-F1
#
_cell.length_a   1.000
_cell.length_b   1.000
_cell.length_c   1.000
_cell.angle_alpha   90.00
_cell.angle_beta   90.00
_cell.angle_gamma   90.00
#
_symmetry.space_group_name_H-M   'P 1'
#
loop_
_entity.id
_entity.type
_entity.pdbx_description
1 polymer ?
#
loop_
_entity_poly.entity_id
_entity_poly.type
_entity_poly.pdbx_seq_one_letter_code
_entity_poly.pdbx_strand_id
1 'polypeptide(L)'
;MNSTPNILPATPAAKDDHIFWNQSVKLASMLYHWKLVDSYESILRLVHIHQRYLQQEHFKLDNTFLPQLEEQLPKVEGPRIWACFHIGPYAIMARALIRRGYGIAILLKDDVFEEQYPMYMQQFKRSFGREPNASELQFVRSSGSRSLIQLKQLLKKGYHVICYVDGEEGGNGERGWTQIHVHNKPLDVRMGMAILSQLSGVPICPVVLTTEGEKLTVRSRGDLFVNNREQYSAAMQYCYQMLEELSAEEILQWECIPRLIDKIVPDMQHTAEKPVWLPVYAKEKNMLLDIVSGKYAEVSTSQFNKMETLRREFLKQI
;
A
#
# COMPACT_ATOMS: atom_id res chain seq x y z
N MET A 1 -2.22 -55.86 21.65
CA MET A 1 -2.48 -54.94 20.51
C MET A 1 -3.58 -54.00 20.93
N ASN A 2 -3.24 -52.78 21.37
CA ASN A 2 -4.20 -51.70 21.59
C ASN A 2 -3.66 -50.50 20.81
N SER A 3 -4.35 -50.18 19.72
CA SER A 3 -4.10 -49.05 18.83
C SER A 3 -4.54 -47.75 19.51
N THR A 4 -3.59 -46.94 19.93
CA THR A 4 -3.81 -45.55 20.30
C THR A 4 -4.17 -44.75 19.04
N PRO A 5 -5.26 -43.96 19.03
CA PRO A 5 -5.57 -43.11 17.90
C PRO A 5 -4.52 -41.99 17.83
N ASN A 6 -3.91 -41.89 16.66
CA ASN A 6 -2.93 -40.87 16.31
C ASN A 6 -3.65 -39.52 16.20
N ILE A 7 -3.84 -38.84 17.34
CA ILE A 7 -4.30 -37.46 17.37
C ILE A 7 -3.07 -36.61 17.06
N LEU A 8 -2.92 -36.25 15.78
CA LEU A 8 -2.04 -35.15 15.40
C LEU A 8 -2.45 -33.94 16.26
N PRO A 9 -1.50 -33.25 16.92
CA PRO A 9 -1.84 -32.05 17.65
C PRO A 9 -2.45 -31.06 16.66
N ALA A 10 -3.61 -30.51 17.00
CA ALA A 10 -4.17 -29.37 16.32
C ALA A 10 -3.07 -28.30 16.28
N THR A 11 -2.52 -28.06 15.09
CA THR A 11 -1.56 -26.99 14.87
C THR A 11 -2.24 -25.72 15.37
N PRO A 12 -1.66 -24.98 16.32
CA PRO A 12 -2.24 -23.70 16.72
C PRO A 12 -2.32 -22.89 15.43
N ALA A 13 -3.52 -22.42 15.06
CA ALA A 13 -3.62 -21.35 14.07
C ALA A 13 -2.67 -20.25 14.56
N ALA A 14 -1.61 -20.00 13.81
CA ALA A 14 -0.54 -19.09 14.21
C ALA A 14 -1.19 -17.75 14.60
N LYS A 15 -0.69 -17.09 15.65
CA LYS A 15 -1.22 -15.81 16.18
C LYS A 15 -1.45 -14.74 15.09
N ASP A 16 -0.84 -14.90 13.92
CA ASP A 16 -0.90 -13.97 12.78
C ASP A 16 -2.08 -14.22 11.82
N ASP A 17 -2.74 -15.39 11.84
CA ASP A 17 -3.83 -15.73 10.91
C ASP A 17 -5.02 -14.77 11.06
N HIS A 18 -5.38 -14.46 12.31
CA HIS A 18 -6.45 -13.51 12.62
C HIS A 18 -6.10 -12.07 12.21
N ILE A 19 -4.82 -11.69 12.26
CA ILE A 19 -4.35 -10.34 11.86
C ILE A 19 -4.53 -10.17 10.36
N PHE A 20 -4.00 -11.11 9.56
CA PHE A 20 -4.13 -11.06 8.11
C PHE A 20 -5.58 -11.17 7.65
N TRP A 21 -6.36 -12.04 8.30
CA TRP A 21 -7.78 -12.17 8.02
C TRP A 21 -8.50 -10.83 8.23
N ASN A 22 -8.33 -10.19 9.39
CA ASN A 22 -8.93 -8.89 9.66
C ASN A 22 -8.53 -7.82 8.64
N GLN A 23 -7.25 -7.78 8.23
CA GLN A 23 -6.78 -6.86 7.20
C GLN A 23 -7.53 -7.07 5.88
N SER A 24 -7.77 -8.32 5.51
CA SER A 24 -8.47 -8.68 4.26
C SER A 24 -9.95 -8.32 4.30
N VAL A 25 -10.60 -8.54 5.44
CA VAL A 25 -12.00 -8.16 5.66
C VAL A 25 -12.14 -6.62 5.62
N LYS A 26 -11.23 -5.87 6.25
CA LYS A 26 -11.19 -4.41 6.19
C LYS A 26 -10.98 -3.90 4.76
N LEU A 27 -10.06 -4.51 4.02
CA LEU A 27 -9.82 -4.17 2.62
C LEU A 27 -11.07 -4.39 1.77
N ALA A 28 -11.75 -5.53 1.92
CA ALA A 28 -12.98 -5.82 1.19
C ALA A 28 -14.12 -4.82 1.51
N SER A 29 -14.23 -4.37 2.76
CA SER A 29 -15.17 -3.29 3.14
C SER A 29 -14.84 -1.98 2.45
N MET A 30 -13.56 -1.59 2.38
CA MET A 30 -13.15 -0.40 1.62
C MET A 30 -13.53 -0.50 0.14
N LEU A 31 -13.25 -1.64 -0.51
CA LEU A 31 -13.60 -1.86 -1.92
C LEU A 31 -15.11 -1.84 -2.15
N TYR A 32 -15.90 -2.38 -1.22
CA TYR A 32 -17.36 -2.28 -1.25
C TYR A 32 -17.81 -0.81 -1.19
N HIS A 33 -17.26 -0.02 -0.27
CA HIS A 33 -17.60 1.41 -0.13
C HIS A 33 -17.14 2.27 -1.31
N TRP A 34 -16.10 1.84 -2.02
CA TRP A 34 -15.67 2.43 -3.29
C TRP A 34 -16.45 1.92 -4.50
N LYS A 35 -17.45 1.04 -4.29
CA LYS A 35 -18.28 0.44 -5.34
C LYS A 35 -17.47 -0.33 -6.38
N LEU A 36 -16.35 -0.90 -5.96
CA LEU A 36 -15.52 -1.77 -6.78
C LEU A 36 -15.95 -3.24 -6.67
N VAL A 37 -16.73 -3.56 -5.64
CA VAL A 37 -17.44 -4.83 -5.47
C VAL A 37 -18.80 -4.59 -4.83
N ASP A 38 -19.77 -5.45 -5.16
CA ASP A 38 -21.18 -5.29 -4.78
C ASP A 38 -21.86 -6.59 -4.34
N SER A 39 -21.16 -7.74 -4.42
CA SER A 39 -21.74 -9.05 -4.12
C SER A 39 -20.98 -9.78 -3.01
N TYR A 40 -21.70 -10.63 -2.26
CA TYR A 40 -21.13 -11.47 -1.21
C TYR A 40 -20.02 -12.40 -1.74
N GLU A 41 -20.26 -12.99 -2.92
CA GLU A 41 -19.29 -13.87 -3.58
C GLU A 41 -18.03 -13.11 -3.99
N SER A 42 -18.17 -11.92 -4.60
CA SER A 42 -17.03 -11.06 -4.97
C SER A 42 -16.22 -10.63 -3.75
N ILE A 43 -16.89 -10.26 -2.65
CA ILE A 43 -16.25 -9.91 -1.37
C ILE A 43 -15.41 -11.09 -0.87
N LEU A 44 -15.99 -12.29 -0.78
CA LEU A 44 -15.27 -13.46 -0.28
C LEU A 44 -14.11 -13.90 -1.19
N ARG A 45 -14.31 -13.82 -2.52
CA ARG A 45 -13.25 -14.06 -3.50
C ARG A 45 -12.08 -13.10 -3.30
N LEU A 46 -12.33 -11.80 -3.13
CA LEU A 46 -11.26 -10.82 -2.89
C LEU A 46 -10.56 -11.03 -1.56
N VAL A 47 -11.29 -11.35 -0.50
CA VAL A 47 -10.69 -11.70 0.80
C VAL A 47 -9.74 -12.90 0.61
N HIS A 48 -10.14 -13.92 -0.14
CA HIS A 48 -9.28 -15.07 -0.43
C HIS A 48 -8.03 -14.70 -1.24
N ILE A 49 -8.18 -13.89 -2.30
CA ILE A 49 -7.05 -13.43 -3.11
C ILE A 49 -6.07 -12.61 -2.26
N HIS A 50 -6.57 -11.69 -1.43
CA HIS A 50 -5.74 -10.88 -0.56
C HIS A 50 -5.03 -11.70 0.53
N GLN A 51 -5.67 -12.72 1.09
CA GLN A 51 -5.01 -13.68 1.98
C GLN A 51 -3.82 -14.36 1.31
N ARG A 52 -3.99 -14.80 0.06
CA ARG A 52 -2.89 -15.38 -0.72
C ARG A 52 -1.79 -14.35 -1.01
N TYR A 53 -2.14 -13.08 -1.22
CA TYR A 53 -1.18 -12.00 -1.40
C TYR A 53 -0.33 -11.75 -0.14
N LEU A 54 -0.96 -11.63 1.03
CA LEU A 54 -0.28 -11.41 2.31
C LEU A 54 0.68 -12.56 2.69
N GLN A 55 0.38 -13.78 2.24
CA GLN A 55 1.25 -14.94 2.43
C GLN A 55 2.46 -14.97 1.49
N GLN A 56 2.51 -14.11 0.48
CA GLN A 56 3.66 -14.03 -0.41
C GLN A 56 4.81 -13.33 0.31
N GLU A 57 6.03 -13.80 0.05
CA GLU A 57 7.21 -13.01 0.35
C GLU A 57 7.13 -11.70 -0.43
N HIS A 58 7.06 -10.57 0.29
CA HIS A 58 7.01 -9.23 -0.29
C HIS A 58 8.27 -8.94 -1.13
N PHE A 59 9.33 -9.73 -0.93
CA PHE A 59 10.64 -9.61 -1.55
C PHE A 59 11.10 -10.93 -2.18
N LYS A 60 10.37 -11.42 -3.19
CA LYS A 60 10.91 -12.50 -4.04
C LYS A 60 12.19 -12.04 -4.73
N LEU A 61 13.12 -12.98 -4.96
CA LEU A 61 14.29 -12.77 -5.81
C LEU A 61 13.82 -12.40 -7.21
N ASP A 62 13.77 -11.10 -7.46
CA ASP A 62 13.03 -10.59 -8.59
C ASP A 62 13.92 -10.43 -9.82
N ASN A 63 14.22 -11.56 -10.45
CA ASN A 63 14.74 -11.61 -11.83
C ASN A 63 13.61 -11.47 -12.86
N THR A 64 12.35 -11.57 -12.42
CA THR A 64 11.18 -11.62 -13.30
C THR A 64 10.64 -10.22 -13.61
N PHE A 65 10.37 -9.41 -12.59
CA PHE A 65 9.77 -8.09 -12.74
C PHE A 65 10.79 -6.97 -12.93
N LEU A 66 12.03 -7.08 -12.42
CA LEU A 66 13.03 -6.03 -12.62
C LEU A 66 13.28 -5.71 -14.11
N PRO A 67 13.49 -6.69 -15.02
CA PRO A 67 13.62 -6.40 -16.45
C PRO A 67 12.35 -5.78 -17.05
N GLN A 68 11.17 -6.25 -16.62
CA GLN A 68 9.88 -5.70 -17.07
C GLN A 68 9.71 -4.24 -16.63
N LEU A 69 10.12 -3.90 -15.41
CA LEU A 69 10.12 -2.53 -14.91
C LEU A 69 11.11 -1.68 -15.70
N GLU A 70 12.32 -2.18 -15.97
CA GLU A 70 13.32 -1.48 -16.78
C GLU A 70 12.86 -1.23 -18.22
N GLU A 71 11.99 -2.07 -18.78
CA GLU A 71 11.41 -1.88 -20.10
C GLU A 71 10.26 -0.86 -20.08
N GLN A 72 9.34 -0.99 -19.11
CA GLN A 72 8.10 -0.21 -19.09
C GLN A 72 8.25 1.17 -18.42
N LEU A 73 9.21 1.35 -17.51
CA LEU A 73 9.34 2.62 -16.78
C LEU A 73 9.75 3.76 -17.73
N PRO A 74 9.12 4.95 -17.67
CA PRO A 74 9.44 6.05 -18.58
C PRO A 74 10.93 6.40 -18.57
N LYS A 75 11.52 6.59 -19.75
CA LYS A 75 12.86 7.15 -19.90
C LYS A 75 12.75 8.66 -19.77
N VAL A 76 13.54 9.25 -18.87
CA VAL A 76 13.46 10.68 -18.55
C VAL A 76 14.84 11.32 -18.62
N GLU A 77 14.85 12.59 -19.03
CA GLU A 77 16.02 13.46 -18.93
C GLU A 77 15.97 14.23 -17.61
N GLY A 78 17.02 14.04 -16.81
CA GLY A 78 17.22 14.74 -15.54
C GLY A 78 16.34 14.25 -14.37
N PRO A 79 16.51 14.89 -13.20
CA PRO A 79 15.84 14.51 -11.94
C PRO A 79 14.32 14.45 -12.04
N ARG A 80 13.73 13.56 -11.23
CA ARG A 80 12.28 13.46 -11.02
C ARG A 80 11.96 13.21 -9.56
N ILE A 81 10.79 13.67 -9.13
CA ILE A 81 10.16 13.23 -7.88
C ILE A 81 9.20 12.11 -8.26
N TRP A 82 9.63 10.86 -8.09
CA TRP A 82 8.82 9.66 -8.33
C TRP A 82 7.85 9.47 -7.17
N ALA A 83 6.59 9.84 -7.39
CA ALA A 83 5.50 9.68 -6.44
C ALA A 83 4.93 8.26 -6.55
N CYS A 84 5.47 7.37 -5.71
CA CYS A 84 5.11 5.96 -5.63
C CYS A 84 4.02 5.72 -4.57
N PHE A 85 3.44 4.53 -4.61
CA PHE A 85 2.50 4.01 -3.63
C PHE A 85 3.01 2.65 -3.13
N HIS A 86 2.63 2.26 -1.91
CA HIS A 86 2.89 0.92 -1.36
C HIS A 86 1.92 -0.11 -1.99
N ILE A 87 1.98 -0.22 -3.33
CA ILE A 87 1.16 -1.10 -4.17
C ILE A 87 2.09 -2.01 -4.96
N GLY A 88 1.80 -3.31 -4.94
CA GLY A 88 2.55 -4.31 -5.69
C GLY A 88 4.04 -4.33 -5.29
N PRO A 89 4.97 -4.64 -6.21
CA PRO A 89 6.39 -4.72 -5.89
C PRO A 89 7.07 -3.33 -5.85
N TYR A 90 6.48 -2.33 -5.21
CA TYR A 90 6.94 -0.94 -5.21
C TYR A 90 8.43 -0.76 -4.85
N ALA A 91 8.97 -1.62 -3.98
CA ALA A 91 10.36 -1.54 -3.54
C ALA A 91 11.40 -1.76 -4.67
N ILE A 92 11.02 -2.42 -5.78
CA ILE A 92 11.94 -2.65 -6.91
C ILE A 92 12.25 -1.38 -7.71
N MET A 93 11.48 -0.30 -7.49
CA MET A 93 11.67 1.00 -8.16
C MET A 93 13.06 1.58 -7.96
N ALA A 94 13.60 1.55 -6.74
CA ALA A 94 14.94 2.06 -6.44
C ALA A 94 16.01 1.29 -7.25
N ARG A 95 15.90 -0.04 -7.32
CA ARG A 95 16.83 -0.90 -8.04
C ARG A 95 16.80 -0.60 -9.54
N ALA A 96 15.61 -0.47 -10.13
CA ALA A 96 15.46 -0.17 -11.56
C ALA A 96 16.09 1.17 -11.95
N LEU A 97 15.88 2.21 -11.14
CA LEU A 97 16.45 3.53 -11.41
C LEU A 97 17.98 3.55 -11.25
N ILE A 98 18.52 2.87 -10.24
CA ILE A 98 19.97 2.76 -10.04
C ILE A 98 20.62 2.00 -11.21
N ARG A 99 20.01 0.91 -11.71
CA ARG A 99 20.52 0.17 -12.88
C ARG A 99 20.55 1.02 -14.15
N ARG A 100 19.68 2.03 -14.26
CA ARG A 100 19.72 3.05 -15.32
C ARG A 100 20.80 4.12 -15.11
N GLY A 101 21.62 4.02 -14.06
CA GLY A 101 22.70 4.95 -13.75
C GLY A 101 22.26 6.20 -13.01
N TYR A 102 21.04 6.23 -12.47
CA TYR A 102 20.53 7.37 -11.71
C TYR A 102 20.94 7.31 -10.24
N GLY A 103 21.36 8.44 -9.67
CA GLY A 103 21.47 8.62 -8.23
C GLY A 103 20.09 8.79 -7.60
N ILE A 104 19.80 8.08 -6.50
CA ILE A 104 18.48 8.05 -5.86
C ILE A 104 18.54 8.57 -4.43
N ALA A 105 17.55 9.38 -4.09
CA ALA A 105 17.25 9.80 -2.73
C ALA A 105 15.91 9.20 -2.31
N ILE A 106 15.87 8.47 -1.19
CA ILE A 106 14.64 7.86 -0.66
C ILE A 106 14.23 8.60 0.61
N LEU A 107 12.99 9.08 0.65
CA LEU A 107 12.40 9.66 1.85
C LEU A 107 11.84 8.52 2.74
N LEU A 108 12.40 8.35 3.94
CA LEU A 108 11.99 7.34 4.92
C LEU A 108 11.45 7.99 6.19
N LYS A 109 10.44 7.39 6.80
CA LYS A 109 10.01 7.81 8.15
C LYS A 109 11.01 7.36 9.20
N ASP A 110 11.06 8.08 10.31
CA ASP A 110 12.02 7.82 11.40
C ASP A 110 11.78 6.47 12.07
N ASP A 111 10.52 6.14 12.31
CA ASP A 111 10.06 4.91 12.98
C ASP A 111 10.31 3.65 12.14
N VAL A 112 10.33 3.78 10.81
CA VAL A 112 10.65 2.66 9.89
C VAL A 112 12.09 2.69 9.38
N PHE A 113 12.87 3.72 9.70
CA PHE A 113 14.21 3.89 9.13
C PHE A 113 15.10 2.70 9.46
N GLU A 114 15.12 2.29 10.73
CA GLU A 114 15.98 1.21 11.21
C GLU A 114 15.59 -0.16 10.63
N GLU A 115 14.33 -0.35 10.23
CA GLU A 115 13.85 -1.58 9.59
C GLU A 115 14.08 -1.56 8.07
N GLN A 116 13.75 -0.45 7.40
CA GLN A 116 13.80 -0.36 5.95
C GLN A 116 15.21 -0.10 5.42
N TYR A 117 16.07 0.61 6.16
CA TYR A 117 17.44 0.87 5.72
C TYR A 117 18.23 -0.41 5.45
N PRO A 118 18.31 -1.39 6.38
CA PRO A 118 18.97 -2.67 6.12
C PRO A 118 18.39 -3.41 4.92
N MET A 119 17.08 -3.31 4.68
CA MET A 119 16.43 -3.95 3.55
C MET A 119 16.90 -3.36 2.21
N TYR A 120 16.92 -2.02 2.09
CA TYR A 120 17.44 -1.37 0.88
C TYR A 120 18.93 -1.69 0.65
N MET A 121 19.75 -1.71 1.71
CA MET A 121 21.16 -2.10 1.60
C MET A 121 21.32 -3.55 1.15
N GLN A 122 20.58 -4.48 1.76
CA GLN A 122 20.63 -5.88 1.39
C GLN A 122 20.19 -6.10 -0.06
N GLN A 123 19.14 -5.42 -0.52
CA GLN A 123 18.68 -5.49 -1.90
C GLN A 123 19.70 -4.92 -2.89
N PHE A 124 20.33 -3.79 -2.54
CA PHE A 124 21.39 -3.22 -3.35
C PHE A 124 22.55 -4.21 -3.47
N LYS A 125 23.04 -4.73 -2.33
CA LYS A 125 24.12 -5.73 -2.30
C LYS A 125 23.79 -6.98 -3.10
N ARG A 126 22.56 -7.49 -3.01
CA ARG A 126 22.11 -8.64 -3.80
C ARG A 126 22.09 -8.34 -5.31
N SER A 127 21.80 -7.10 -5.71
CA SER A 127 21.67 -6.71 -7.12
C SER A 127 23.01 -6.37 -7.77
N PHE A 128 23.94 -5.80 -7.00
CA PHE A 128 25.20 -5.23 -7.53
C PHE A 128 26.47 -5.87 -6.94
N GLY A 129 26.34 -6.79 -5.98
CA GLY A 129 27.47 -7.48 -5.35
C GLY A 129 28.30 -6.62 -4.39
N ARG A 130 27.88 -5.38 -4.11
CA ARG A 130 28.59 -4.41 -3.24
C ARG A 130 27.61 -3.48 -2.54
N GLU A 131 28.09 -2.71 -1.56
CA GLU A 131 27.32 -1.63 -0.96
C GLU A 131 27.18 -0.42 -1.91
N PRO A 132 26.11 0.37 -1.81
CA PRO A 132 25.95 1.60 -2.57
C PRO A 132 26.97 2.65 -2.15
N ASN A 133 27.45 3.45 -3.10
CA ASN A 133 28.19 4.65 -2.78
C ASN A 133 27.25 5.86 -2.61
N ALA A 134 27.79 6.96 -2.10
CA ALA A 134 26.99 8.16 -1.83
C ALA A 134 26.33 8.74 -3.09
N SER A 135 26.91 8.58 -4.28
CA SER A 135 26.35 9.06 -5.55
C SER A 135 25.15 8.24 -6.07
N GLU A 136 24.97 7.03 -5.57
CA GLU A 136 23.92 6.11 -6.04
C GLU A 136 22.69 6.11 -5.16
N LEU A 137 22.88 6.16 -3.84
CA LEU A 137 21.79 6.03 -2.89
C LEU A 137 22.00 6.91 -1.66
N GLN A 138 20.97 7.70 -1.35
CA GLN A 138 20.89 8.58 -0.19
C GLN A 138 19.55 8.36 0.51
N PHE A 139 19.53 8.40 1.83
CA PHE A 139 18.30 8.36 2.61
C PHE A 139 18.07 9.69 3.30
N VAL A 140 16.84 10.17 3.26
CA VAL A 140 16.41 11.37 3.97
C VAL A 140 15.32 10.97 4.94
N ARG A 141 15.51 11.32 6.21
CA ARG A 141 14.52 11.13 7.27
C ARG A 141 13.39 12.15 7.17
N SER A 142 12.13 11.72 7.26
CA SER A 142 10.96 12.56 7.00
C SER A 142 10.55 13.48 8.14
N SER A 143 10.92 13.15 9.39
CA SER A 143 10.53 13.91 10.59
C SER A 143 11.23 15.26 10.74
N GLY A 144 12.37 15.42 10.06
CA GLY A 144 13.19 16.62 10.19
C GLY A 144 12.55 17.82 9.52
N SER A 145 12.52 18.97 10.20
CA SER A 145 12.14 20.27 9.62
C SER A 145 12.97 20.67 8.38
N ARG A 146 14.07 19.96 8.12
CA ARG A 146 15.00 20.16 7.01
C ARG A 146 14.91 19.09 5.92
N SER A 147 14.00 18.12 6.01
CA SER A 147 13.89 17.00 5.03
C SER A 147 13.67 17.51 3.60
N LEU A 148 12.73 18.43 3.39
CA LEU A 148 12.50 19.07 2.09
C LEU A 148 13.71 19.87 1.59
N ILE A 149 14.48 20.49 2.49
CA ILE A 149 15.70 21.24 2.13
C ILE A 149 16.78 20.27 1.64
N GLN A 150 16.97 19.14 2.34
CA GLN A 150 17.91 18.09 1.94
C GLN A 150 17.53 17.47 0.59
N LEU A 151 16.25 17.12 0.40
CA LEU A 151 15.76 16.59 -0.88
C LEU A 151 15.96 17.60 -2.02
N LYS A 152 15.68 18.89 -1.79
CA LYS A 152 15.95 19.94 -2.79
C LYS A 152 17.43 20.01 -3.17
N GLN A 153 18.34 19.87 -2.21
CA GLN A 153 19.78 19.85 -2.49
C GLN A 153 20.20 18.62 -3.30
N LEU A 154 19.61 17.45 -3.01
CA LEU A 154 19.88 16.22 -3.77
C LEU A 154 19.33 16.31 -5.20
N LEU A 155 18.10 16.83 -5.39
CA LEU A 155 17.54 17.12 -6.71
C LEU A 155 18.45 18.05 -7.53
N LYS A 156 18.98 19.12 -6.92
CA LYS A 156 19.95 20.01 -7.58
C LYS A 156 21.27 19.32 -7.97
N LYS A 157 21.66 18.27 -7.27
CA LYS A 157 22.86 17.46 -7.58
C LYS A 157 22.60 16.38 -8.63
N GLY A 158 21.40 16.32 -9.21
CA GLY A 158 21.05 15.34 -10.23
C GLY A 158 20.39 14.06 -9.71
N TYR A 159 20.10 13.96 -8.40
CA TYR A 159 19.43 12.78 -7.86
C TYR A 159 17.95 12.79 -8.23
N HIS A 160 17.38 11.62 -8.46
CA HIS A 160 15.94 11.44 -8.42
C HIS A 160 15.50 11.21 -6.97
N VAL A 161 14.28 11.61 -6.64
CA VAL A 161 13.66 11.36 -5.33
C VAL A 161 12.60 10.30 -5.50
N ILE A 162 12.63 9.25 -4.68
CA ILE A 162 11.52 8.31 -4.51
C ILE A 162 10.80 8.67 -3.22
N CYS A 163 9.49 8.85 -3.31
CA CYS A 163 8.62 9.08 -2.16
C CYS A 163 7.38 8.21 -2.27
N TYR A 164 6.92 7.70 -1.13
CA TYR A 164 5.64 7.01 -1.04
C TYR A 164 4.59 8.01 -0.54
N VAL A 165 3.70 8.44 -1.44
CA VAL A 165 2.76 9.55 -1.17
C VAL A 165 1.55 9.12 -0.35
N ASP A 166 1.37 7.82 -0.17
CA ASP A 166 0.39 7.11 0.65
C ASP A 166 0.92 6.80 2.06
N GLY A 167 1.82 7.65 2.55
CA GLY A 167 2.36 7.56 3.90
C GLY A 167 1.59 8.44 4.88
N GLU A 168 0.87 7.82 5.82
CA GLU A 168 0.04 8.50 6.84
C GLU A 168 -1.02 9.41 6.20
N GLU A 169 -2.14 8.84 5.77
CA GLU A 169 -3.30 9.57 5.28
C GLU A 169 -4.33 9.77 6.41
N GLY A 170 -5.18 10.78 6.30
CA GLY A 170 -6.18 11.12 7.33
C GLY A 170 -5.59 11.83 8.56
N GLY A 171 -4.69 12.80 8.32
CA GLY A 171 -4.34 13.82 9.31
C GLY A 171 -5.47 14.84 9.47
N ASN A 172 -5.49 15.60 10.58
CA ASN A 172 -6.63 16.47 10.94
C ASN A 172 -6.66 17.82 10.20
N GLY A 173 -6.34 17.87 8.91
CA GLY A 173 -6.30 19.13 8.13
C GLY A 173 -5.25 20.14 8.62
N GLU A 174 -4.20 19.67 9.30
CA GLU A 174 -3.15 20.52 9.85
C GLU A 174 -2.24 21.13 8.76
N ARG A 175 -1.33 22.02 9.18
CA ARG A 175 -0.33 22.62 8.28
C ARG A 175 0.49 21.53 7.57
N GLY A 176 0.51 21.56 6.24
CA GLY A 176 1.21 20.55 5.42
C GLY A 176 0.32 19.41 4.91
N TRP A 177 -0.99 19.49 5.14
CA TRP A 177 -1.99 18.57 4.62
C TRP A 177 -2.95 19.25 3.64
N THR A 178 -3.46 18.48 2.69
CA THR A 178 -4.51 18.90 1.77
C THR A 178 -5.50 17.77 1.59
N GLN A 179 -6.76 18.11 1.37
CA GLN A 179 -7.79 17.14 1.04
C GLN A 179 -7.79 16.87 -0.46
N ILE A 180 -7.87 15.60 -0.81
CA ILE A 180 -8.11 15.09 -2.17
C ILE A 180 -9.32 14.14 -2.13
N HIS A 181 -9.71 13.63 -3.30
CA HIS A 181 -10.76 12.63 -3.43
C HIS A 181 -10.22 11.36 -4.07
N VAL A 182 -10.56 10.21 -3.49
CA VAL A 182 -10.31 8.87 -4.04
C VAL A 182 -11.63 8.10 -3.98
N HIS A 183 -12.10 7.62 -5.12
CA HIS A 183 -13.40 6.97 -5.33
C HIS A 183 -14.55 7.76 -4.70
N ASN A 184 -14.55 9.08 -4.91
CA ASN A 184 -15.50 10.04 -4.35
C ASN A 184 -15.52 10.13 -2.82
N LYS A 185 -14.48 9.64 -2.14
CA LYS A 185 -14.29 9.79 -0.69
C LYS A 185 -13.18 10.80 -0.41
N PRO A 186 -13.39 11.75 0.51
CA PRO A 186 -12.35 12.69 0.90
C PRO A 186 -11.22 11.95 1.63
N LEU A 187 -9.97 12.33 1.33
CA LEU A 187 -8.78 11.79 1.95
C LEU A 187 -7.78 12.93 2.19
N ASP A 188 -7.33 13.09 3.43
CA ASP A 188 -6.29 14.06 3.76
C ASP A 188 -4.91 13.46 3.51
N VAL A 189 -4.10 14.14 2.70
CA VAL A 189 -2.77 13.71 2.27
C VAL A 189 -1.73 14.80 2.48
N ARG A 190 -0.46 14.41 2.61
CA ARG A 190 0.64 15.38 2.80
C ARG A 190 1.00 16.07 1.48
N MET A 191 1.10 17.40 1.50
CA MET A 191 1.46 18.20 0.32
C MET A 191 2.98 18.39 0.13
N GLY A 192 3.81 17.71 0.93
CA GLY A 192 5.26 17.93 0.97
C GLY A 192 5.95 17.77 -0.39
N MET A 193 5.47 16.85 -1.22
CA MET A 193 6.03 16.62 -2.57
C MET A 193 5.62 17.70 -3.57
N ALA A 194 4.42 18.25 -3.45
CA ALA A 194 4.02 19.44 -4.23
C ALA A 194 4.87 20.66 -3.86
N ILE A 195 5.12 20.87 -2.56
CA ILE A 195 6.04 21.90 -2.07
C ILE A 195 7.45 21.66 -2.63
N LEU A 196 7.95 20.43 -2.57
CA LEU A 196 9.28 20.09 -3.09
C LEU A 196 9.41 20.38 -4.57
N SER A 197 8.40 20.02 -5.37
CA SER A 197 8.35 20.30 -6.81
C SER A 197 8.46 21.80 -7.08
N GLN A 198 7.63 22.62 -6.42
CA GLN A 198 7.70 24.07 -6.56
C GLN A 198 9.08 24.63 -6.15
N LEU A 199 9.62 24.18 -5.01
CA LEU A 199 10.88 24.71 -4.49
C LEU A 199 12.11 24.30 -5.31
N SER A 200 12.03 23.19 -6.05
CA SER A 200 13.15 22.63 -6.82
C SER A 200 13.05 22.87 -8.32
N GLY A 201 11.85 23.15 -8.85
CA GLY A 201 11.59 23.19 -10.28
C GLY A 201 11.58 21.80 -10.94
N VAL A 202 11.59 20.72 -10.16
CA VAL A 202 11.57 19.33 -10.64
C VAL A 202 10.13 18.82 -10.65
N PRO A 203 9.68 18.12 -11.71
CA PRO A 203 8.31 17.65 -11.78
C PRO A 203 8.08 16.41 -10.91
N ILE A 204 6.83 16.22 -10.52
CA ILE A 204 6.32 15.01 -9.89
C ILE A 204 5.89 14.05 -10.99
N CYS A 205 6.35 12.80 -10.91
CA CYS A 205 5.96 11.73 -11.81
C CYS A 205 5.32 10.60 -10.99
N PRO A 206 3.97 10.51 -10.96
CA PRO A 206 3.28 9.42 -10.29
C PRO A 206 3.56 8.08 -10.95
N VAL A 207 3.85 7.05 -10.16
CA VAL A 207 4.05 5.68 -10.63
C VAL A 207 3.39 4.68 -9.69
N VAL A 208 2.64 3.73 -10.25
CA VAL A 208 2.08 2.58 -9.53
C VAL A 208 2.54 1.29 -10.21
N LEU A 209 2.93 0.33 -9.39
CA LEU A 209 3.33 -1.01 -9.81
C LEU A 209 2.28 -2.00 -9.33
N THR A 210 1.87 -2.92 -10.19
CA THR A 210 0.91 -3.98 -9.85
C THR A 210 1.36 -5.27 -10.52
N THR A 211 1.00 -6.42 -9.94
CA THR A 211 1.32 -7.73 -10.51
C THR A 211 0.09 -8.60 -10.69
N GLU A 212 0.14 -9.43 -11.72
CA GLU A 212 -0.81 -10.52 -11.96
C GLU A 212 0.00 -11.76 -12.36
N GLY A 213 0.18 -12.68 -11.41
CA GLY A 213 1.12 -13.80 -11.58
C GLY A 213 2.55 -13.30 -11.80
N GLU A 214 3.13 -13.62 -12.95
CA GLU A 214 4.49 -13.23 -13.35
C GLU A 214 4.55 -11.96 -14.21
N LYS A 215 3.40 -11.32 -14.45
CA LYS A 215 3.32 -10.07 -15.20
C LYS A 215 3.39 -8.86 -14.26
N LEU A 216 4.29 -7.93 -14.57
CA LEU A 216 4.32 -6.59 -13.97
C LEU A 216 3.60 -5.60 -14.89
N THR A 217 2.75 -4.76 -14.30
CA THR A 217 2.15 -3.60 -14.97
C THR A 217 2.64 -2.32 -14.31
N VAL A 218 3.25 -1.44 -15.10
CA VAL A 218 3.68 -0.09 -14.69
C VAL A 218 2.67 0.93 -15.20
N ARG A 219 2.07 1.70 -14.29
CA ARG A 219 1.24 2.87 -14.64
C ARG A 219 1.94 4.15 -14.24
N SER A 220 1.94 5.11 -15.15
CA SER A 220 2.41 6.47 -14.88
C SER A 220 1.57 7.48 -15.65
N ARG A 221 1.29 8.62 -15.04
CA ARG A 221 0.58 9.73 -15.68
C ARG A 221 1.48 10.77 -16.32
N GLY A 222 2.81 10.62 -16.18
CA GLY A 222 3.78 11.58 -16.69
C GLY A 222 4.01 12.77 -15.77
N ASP A 223 4.90 13.66 -16.20
CA ASP A 223 5.45 14.76 -15.40
C ASP A 223 4.45 15.89 -15.13
N LEU A 224 4.32 16.28 -13.86
CA LEU A 224 3.57 17.46 -13.43
C LEU A 224 4.49 18.45 -12.72
N PHE A 225 4.57 19.67 -13.24
CA PHE A 225 5.26 20.78 -12.61
C PHE A 225 4.31 21.56 -11.69
N VAL A 226 4.79 21.89 -10.49
CA VAL A 226 4.08 22.76 -9.54
C VAL A 226 4.74 24.14 -9.55
N ASN A 227 4.01 25.16 -9.98
CA ASN A 227 4.55 26.51 -10.16
C ASN A 227 4.24 27.44 -8.98
N ASN A 228 3.14 27.18 -8.27
CA ASN A 228 2.67 28.00 -7.16
C ASN A 228 1.93 27.18 -6.11
N ARG A 229 1.60 27.82 -4.99
CA ARG A 229 0.99 27.19 -3.82
C ARG A 229 -0.45 26.73 -4.11
N GLU A 230 -1.15 27.45 -4.97
CA GLU A 230 -2.54 27.17 -5.35
C GLU A 230 -2.67 25.81 -6.07
N GLN A 231 -1.58 25.32 -6.67
CA GLN A 231 -1.52 24.03 -7.36
C GLN A 231 -1.25 22.83 -6.44
N TYR A 232 -0.97 23.02 -5.15
CA TYR A 232 -0.57 21.91 -4.27
C TYR A 232 -1.62 20.81 -4.16
N SER A 233 -2.89 21.17 -3.93
CA SER A 233 -3.99 20.20 -3.83
C SER A 233 -4.20 19.46 -5.15
N ALA A 234 -4.24 20.20 -6.27
CA ALA A 234 -4.39 19.63 -7.60
C ALA A 234 -3.25 18.67 -7.97
N ALA A 235 -2.02 18.97 -7.55
CA ALA A 235 -0.87 18.11 -7.78
C ALA A 235 -0.94 16.81 -6.98
N MET A 236 -1.38 16.86 -5.73
CA MET A 236 -1.61 15.64 -4.95
C MET A 236 -2.79 14.84 -5.50
N GLN A 237 -3.88 15.49 -5.88
CA GLN A 237 -5.02 14.83 -6.55
C GLN A 237 -4.58 14.11 -7.83
N TYR A 238 -3.74 14.75 -8.65
CA TYR A 238 -3.19 14.16 -9.86
C TYR A 238 -2.39 12.87 -9.59
N CYS A 239 -1.61 12.83 -8.50
CA CYS A 239 -0.89 11.61 -8.11
C CYS A 239 -1.85 10.47 -7.78
N TYR A 240 -2.90 10.76 -7.00
CA TYR A 240 -3.87 9.77 -6.53
C TYR A 240 -4.91 9.37 -7.58
N GLN A 241 -5.11 10.15 -8.64
CA GLN A 241 -6.03 9.79 -9.72
C GLN A 241 -5.67 8.48 -10.42
N MET A 242 -4.41 8.02 -10.38
CA MET A 242 -4.04 6.70 -10.90
C MET A 242 -4.74 5.55 -10.17
N LEU A 243 -5.12 5.74 -8.90
CA LEU A 243 -5.81 4.72 -8.12
C LEU A 243 -7.22 4.47 -8.65
N GLU A 244 -7.84 5.48 -9.26
CA GLU A 244 -9.17 5.36 -9.90
C GLU A 244 -9.15 4.42 -11.13
N GLU A 245 -7.97 4.21 -11.71
CA GLU A 245 -7.77 3.39 -12.92
C GLU A 245 -7.44 1.93 -12.59
N LEU A 246 -7.28 1.60 -11.30
CA LEU A 246 -6.94 0.26 -10.84
C LEU A 246 -8.20 -0.60 -10.66
N SER A 247 -8.11 -1.86 -11.05
CA SER A 247 -9.14 -2.85 -10.73
C SER A 247 -9.14 -3.20 -9.24
N ALA A 248 -10.22 -3.83 -8.76
CA ALA A 248 -10.28 -4.32 -7.38
C ALA A 248 -9.14 -5.30 -7.03
N GLU A 249 -8.72 -6.12 -8.02
CA GLU A 249 -7.62 -7.08 -7.87
C GLU A 249 -6.22 -6.44 -7.87
N GLU A 250 -6.11 -5.21 -8.38
CA GLU A 250 -4.87 -4.43 -8.31
C GLU A 250 -4.82 -3.61 -7.02
N ILE A 251 -5.94 -3.01 -6.63
CA ILE A 251 -6.06 -2.22 -5.40
C ILE A 251 -5.84 -3.09 -4.16
N LEU A 252 -6.14 -4.39 -4.19
CA LEU A 252 -5.85 -5.28 -3.06
C LEU A 252 -4.36 -5.36 -2.71
N GLN A 253 -3.47 -5.01 -3.64
CA GLN A 253 -2.02 -5.01 -3.41
C GLN A 253 -1.56 -3.77 -2.63
N TRP A 254 -2.47 -2.85 -2.32
CA TRP A 254 -2.18 -1.63 -1.58
C TRP A 254 -2.17 -1.86 -0.07
N GLU A 255 -0.96 -1.83 0.50
CA GLU A 255 -0.72 -2.13 1.92
C GLU A 255 -1.39 -1.14 2.89
N CYS A 256 -1.72 0.08 2.45
CA CYS A 256 -2.27 1.11 3.33
C CYS A 256 -3.79 1.01 3.54
N ILE A 257 -4.55 0.33 2.66
CA ILE A 257 -6.03 0.32 2.70
C ILE A 257 -6.59 -0.13 4.06
N PRO A 258 -6.10 -1.20 4.71
CA PRO A 258 -6.66 -1.64 5.98
C PRO A 258 -6.55 -0.59 7.10
N ARG A 259 -5.63 0.38 6.98
CA ARG A 259 -5.49 1.50 7.92
C ARG A 259 -6.38 2.69 7.55
N LEU A 260 -6.79 2.80 6.28
CA LEU A 260 -7.67 3.85 5.79
C LEU A 260 -9.12 3.64 6.22
N ILE A 261 -9.57 2.38 6.38
CA ILE A 261 -10.97 2.08 6.75
C ILE A 261 -11.39 2.79 8.04
N ASP A 262 -10.52 2.77 9.05
CA ASP A 262 -10.82 3.34 10.37
C ASP A 262 -10.95 4.87 10.30
N LYS A 263 -10.51 5.50 9.20
CA LYS A 263 -10.50 6.95 8.97
C LYS A 263 -11.56 7.41 7.95
N ILE A 264 -11.82 6.60 6.93
CA ILE A 264 -12.73 6.93 5.81
C ILE A 264 -14.15 6.41 6.06
N VAL A 265 -14.28 5.30 6.80
CA VAL A 265 -15.56 4.67 7.13
C VAL A 265 -15.95 4.88 8.62
N PRO A 266 -15.88 6.08 9.23
CA PRO A 266 -16.56 6.29 10.51
C PRO A 266 -18.08 6.23 10.32
N ASP A 267 -18.71 5.41 11.15
CA ASP A 267 -20.10 5.45 11.60
C ASP A 267 -21.12 5.92 10.55
N MET A 268 -21.21 5.19 9.42
CA MET A 268 -22.32 5.37 8.46
C MET A 268 -23.61 4.89 9.12
N GLN A 269 -24.23 5.77 9.90
CA GLN A 269 -25.54 5.55 10.48
C GLN A 269 -26.56 5.58 9.34
N HIS A 270 -27.21 4.43 9.14
CA HIS A 270 -28.33 4.20 8.22
C HIS A 270 -27.97 3.95 6.75
N THR A 271 -27.52 2.72 6.45
CA THR A 271 -27.72 2.13 5.13
C THR A 271 -29.04 1.33 5.13
N ALA A 272 -29.81 1.41 4.04
CA ALA A 272 -30.99 0.55 3.83
C ALA A 272 -30.62 -0.84 3.27
N GLU A 273 -29.33 -1.06 3.03
CA GLU A 273 -28.79 -2.28 2.44
C GLU A 273 -28.71 -3.41 3.48
N LYS A 274 -28.84 -4.65 3.01
CA LYS A 274 -28.75 -5.82 3.88
C LYS A 274 -27.31 -5.97 4.40
N PRO A 275 -27.10 -6.18 5.71
CA PRO A 275 -25.76 -6.28 6.26
C PRO A 275 -25.06 -7.54 5.77
N VAL A 276 -23.74 -7.42 5.58
CA VAL A 276 -22.86 -8.54 5.21
C VAL A 276 -21.87 -8.76 6.33
N TRP A 277 -22.17 -9.74 7.18
CA TRP A 277 -21.37 -10.05 8.36
C TRP A 277 -20.25 -11.03 8.06
N LEU A 278 -19.01 -10.61 8.29
CA LEU A 278 -17.83 -11.47 8.25
C LEU A 278 -17.18 -11.57 9.64
N PRO A 279 -16.68 -12.75 10.04
CA PRO A 279 -16.00 -12.89 11.32
C PRO A 279 -14.75 -12.02 11.36
N VAL A 280 -14.42 -11.41 12.50
CA VAL A 280 -13.16 -10.71 12.76
C VAL A 280 -12.76 -10.91 14.22
N TYR A 281 -11.46 -10.93 14.50
CA TYR A 281 -10.96 -11.04 15.88
C TYR A 281 -10.37 -9.71 16.32
N ALA A 282 -11.06 -8.96 17.19
CA ALA A 282 -10.59 -7.66 17.62
C ALA A 282 -10.73 -7.51 19.13
N LYS A 283 -9.77 -6.83 19.77
CA LYS A 283 -9.76 -6.57 21.23
C LYS A 283 -9.91 -7.85 22.05
N GLU A 284 -9.25 -8.92 21.63
CA GLU A 284 -9.31 -10.25 22.25
C GLU A 284 -10.72 -10.88 22.29
N LYS A 285 -11.61 -10.43 21.40
CA LYS A 285 -13.00 -10.87 21.33
C LYS A 285 -13.34 -11.41 19.95
N ASN A 286 -14.27 -12.35 19.95
CA ASN A 286 -14.94 -12.84 18.75
C ASN A 286 -15.96 -11.80 18.30
N MET A 287 -15.74 -11.21 17.12
CA MET A 287 -16.60 -10.17 16.58
C MET A 287 -17.04 -10.51 15.16
N LEU A 288 -18.10 -9.84 14.70
CA LEU A 288 -18.49 -9.77 13.30
C LEU A 288 -18.33 -8.33 12.83
N LEU A 289 -17.75 -8.12 11.65
CA LEU A 289 -17.76 -6.86 10.93
C LEU A 289 -18.87 -6.90 9.89
N ASP A 290 -19.78 -5.93 9.92
CA ASP A 290 -20.67 -5.65 8.81
C ASP A 290 -19.91 -4.84 7.76
N ILE A 291 -19.59 -5.48 6.63
CA ILE A 291 -18.87 -4.88 5.50
C ILE A 291 -19.60 -3.64 4.95
N VAL A 292 -20.94 -3.62 5.05
CA VAL A 292 -21.79 -2.57 4.49
C VAL A 292 -21.83 -1.33 5.36
N SER A 293 -21.87 -1.48 6.69
CA SER A 293 -21.97 -0.34 7.62
C SER A 293 -20.67 -0.02 8.36
N GLY A 294 -19.66 -0.89 8.29
CA GLY A 294 -18.43 -0.80 9.07
C GLY A 294 -18.61 -1.13 10.56
N LYS A 295 -19.81 -1.57 10.99
CA LYS A 295 -20.12 -1.83 12.40
C LYS A 295 -19.58 -3.17 12.88
N TYR A 296 -19.16 -3.19 14.13
CA TYR A 296 -18.72 -4.40 14.81
C TYR A 296 -19.76 -4.89 15.80
N ALA A 297 -19.96 -6.22 15.86
CA ALA A 297 -20.82 -6.88 16.85
C ALA A 297 -20.05 -7.99 17.55
N GLU A 298 -20.05 -8.00 18.89
CA GLU A 298 -19.48 -9.11 19.68
C GLU A 298 -20.41 -10.33 19.63
N VAL A 299 -19.84 -11.52 19.48
CA VAL A 299 -20.59 -12.78 19.39
C VAL A 299 -19.99 -13.87 20.27
N SER A 300 -20.81 -14.84 20.65
CA SER A 300 -20.35 -16.00 21.42
C SER A 300 -19.37 -16.87 20.61
N THR A 301 -18.49 -17.59 21.29
CA THR A 301 -17.54 -18.54 20.66
C THR A 301 -18.25 -19.57 19.78
N SER A 302 -19.42 -20.05 20.18
CA SER A 302 -20.20 -21.01 19.39
C SER A 302 -20.67 -20.40 18.06
N GLN A 303 -21.19 -19.17 18.08
CA GLN A 303 -21.62 -18.46 16.88
C GLN A 303 -20.45 -18.15 15.96
N PHE A 304 -19.33 -17.70 16.53
CA PHE A 304 -18.10 -17.42 15.79
C PHE A 304 -17.59 -18.68 15.08
N ASN A 305 -17.48 -19.80 15.79
CA ASN A 305 -17.02 -21.07 15.22
C ASN A 305 -17.93 -21.59 14.10
N LYS A 306 -19.24 -21.37 14.21
CA LYS A 306 -20.19 -21.72 13.15
C LYS A 306 -19.91 -20.91 11.87
N MET A 307 -19.70 -19.60 12.00
CA MET A 307 -19.37 -18.73 10.85
C MET A 307 -18.00 -19.05 10.26
N GLU A 308 -17.00 -19.34 11.09
CA GLU A 308 -15.69 -19.83 10.64
C GLU A 308 -15.78 -21.14 9.85
N THR A 309 -16.67 -22.05 10.27
CA THR A 309 -16.89 -23.31 9.54
C THR A 309 -17.49 -23.05 8.16
N LEU A 310 -18.56 -22.26 8.10
CA LEU A 310 -19.20 -21.89 6.83
C LEU A 310 -18.24 -21.17 5.89
N ARG A 311 -17.40 -20.26 6.42
CA ARG A 311 -16.32 -19.61 5.68
C ARG A 311 -15.38 -20.63 5.05
N ARG A 312 -14.85 -21.57 5.85
CA ARG A 312 -13.92 -22.60 5.36
C ARG A 312 -14.55 -23.52 4.33
N GLU A 313 -15.83 -23.83 4.45
CA GLU A 313 -16.57 -24.63 3.47
C GLU A 313 -16.77 -23.88 2.16
N PHE A 314 -17.11 -22.59 2.21
CA PHE A 314 -17.24 -21.76 1.02
C PHE A 314 -15.90 -21.59 0.29
N LEU A 315 -14.81 -21.34 1.03
CA LEU A 315 -13.46 -21.20 0.45
C LEU A 315 -12.92 -22.49 -0.20
N LYS A 316 -13.52 -23.66 0.05
CA LYS A 316 -13.17 -24.91 -0.66
C LYS A 316 -13.83 -25.00 -2.04
N GLN A 317 -14.82 -24.16 -2.33
CA GLN A 317 -15.58 -24.17 -3.58
C GLN A 317 -15.02 -23.18 -4.61
N ILE A 318 -14.11 -22.30 -4.19
CA ILE A 318 -13.39 -21.31 -4.99
C ILE A 318 -11.94 -21.77 -5.16
#